data_AF-A0A3C1XA54-F1
#
_entry.id   AF-A0A3C1XA54-F1
#
_cell.length_a   1.000
_cell.length_b   1.000
_cell.length_c   1.000
_cell.angle_alpha   90.00
_cell.angle_beta   90.00
_cell.angle_gamma   90.00
#
_symmetry.space_group_name_H-M   'P 1'
#
loop_
_entity.id
_entity.type
_entity.pdbx_description
1 polymer ?
#
loop_
_entity_poly.entity_id
_entity_poly.type
_entity_poly.pdbx_seq_one_letter_code
_entity_poly.pdbx_strand_id
1 'polypeptide(L)'
;MIIQLSLRQINILLYLLKAKGASTSSELAQSFDISVRTIKNEIVAIKDYLRSQGEELTSQRGRGYILDIKEVKKKELIDFLQSTERFSSFMDHKRRANQICLDLFLSEEPIISSYWAEKFGVSQNTI
;
A
#
# COMPACT_ATOMS: atom_id res chain seq x y z
N MET A 1 20.03 -7.64 -3.45
CA MET A 1 18.63 -8.03 -3.69
C MET A 1 17.81 -6.75 -3.66
N ILE A 2 17.06 -6.43 -4.72
CA ILE A 2 16.18 -5.25 -4.73
C ILE A 2 14.92 -5.66 -3.96
N ILE A 3 14.71 -5.12 -2.76
CA ILE A 3 13.51 -5.38 -1.97
C ILE A 3 12.41 -4.46 -2.53
N GLN A 4 11.33 -5.04 -3.03
CA GLN A 4 10.18 -4.30 -3.57
C GLN A 4 9.03 -4.32 -2.55
N LEU A 5 8.49 -3.14 -2.26
CA LEU A 5 7.32 -3.00 -1.38
C LEU A 5 6.02 -3.27 -2.15
N SER A 6 5.06 -3.91 -1.49
CA SER A 6 3.67 -3.97 -1.98
C SER A 6 2.97 -2.62 -1.83
N LEU A 7 1.85 -2.40 -2.54
CA LEU A 7 1.06 -1.17 -2.43
C LEU A 7 0.65 -0.86 -0.98
N ARG A 8 0.24 -1.88 -0.22
CA ARG A 8 -0.10 -1.71 1.20
C ARG A 8 1.11 -1.27 2.02
N GLN A 9 2.29 -1.84 1.77
CA GLN A 9 3.52 -1.46 2.47
C GLN A 9 3.96 -0.05 2.11
N ILE A 10 3.79 0.35 0.84
CA ILE A 10 4.00 1.73 0.39
C ILE A 10 3.08 2.67 1.16
N ASN A 11 1.80 2.34 1.27
CA ASN A 11 0.82 3.17 1.98
C ASN A 11 1.11 3.27 3.49
N ILE A 12 1.49 2.16 4.14
CA ILE A 12 1.92 2.16 5.54
C ILE A 12 3.18 3.02 5.73
N LEU A 13 4.17 2.89 4.84
CA LEU A 13 5.39 3.69 4.93
C LEU A 13 5.11 5.19 4.69
N LEU A 14 4.27 5.53 3.72
CA LEU A 14 3.82 6.91 3.49
C LEU A 14 3.10 7.49 4.72
N TYR A 15 2.27 6.69 5.40
CA TYR A 15 1.63 7.10 6.65
C TYR A 15 2.68 7.42 7.72
N LEU A 16 3.64 6.53 7.94
CA LEU A 16 4.70 6.71 8.94
C LEU A 16 5.58 7.93 8.64
N LEU A 17 5.92 8.17 7.37
CA LEU A 17 6.72 9.32 6.96
C LEU A 17 5.97 10.65 7.14
N LYS A 18 4.64 10.65 7.05
CA LYS A 18 3.80 11.85 7.23
C LYS A 18 3.38 12.08 8.68
N ALA A 19 3.49 11.06 9.54
CA ALA A 19 3.19 11.18 10.96
C ALA A 19 4.14 12.19 11.64
N LYS A 20 3.58 13.01 12.54
CA LYS A 20 4.36 13.98 13.34
C LYS A 20 5.05 13.35 14.56
N GLY A 21 4.96 12.02 14.72
CA GLY A 21 5.44 11.30 15.89
C GLY A 21 5.38 9.79 15.68
N ALA A 22 5.52 9.06 16.78
CA ALA A 22 5.47 7.60 16.74
C ALA A 22 4.05 7.10 16.43
N SER A 23 3.93 5.99 15.71
CA SER A 23 2.64 5.33 15.46
C SER A 23 2.64 3.91 16.02
N THR A 24 1.61 3.54 16.78
CA THR A 24 1.53 2.20 17.40
C THR A 24 1.04 1.15 16.40
N SER A 25 1.33 -0.13 16.67
CA SER A 25 0.78 -1.21 15.83
C SER A 25 -0.76 -1.25 15.85
N SER A 26 -1.38 -0.83 16.95
CA SER A 26 -2.84 -0.76 17.07
C SER A 26 -3.44 0.38 16.26
N GLU A 27 -2.83 1.57 16.28
CA GLU A 27 -3.26 2.70 15.43
C GLU A 27 -3.15 2.37 13.95
N LEU A 28 -2.05 1.75 13.54
CA LEU A 28 -1.89 1.30 12.16
C LEU A 28 -2.89 0.20 11.82
N ALA A 29 -3.14 -0.75 12.72
CA ALA A 29 -4.12 -1.81 12.50
C ALA A 29 -5.52 -1.23 12.26
N GLN A 30 -5.92 -0.23 13.05
CA GLN A 30 -7.19 0.47 12.88
C GLN A 30 -7.22 1.30 11.59
N SER A 31 -6.14 2.02 11.26
CA SER A 31 -6.09 2.90 10.09
C SER A 31 -6.12 2.14 8.76
N PHE A 32 -5.60 0.91 8.75
CA PHE A 32 -5.50 0.06 7.56
C PHE A 32 -6.50 -1.10 7.56
N ASP A 33 -7.37 -1.19 8.57
CA ASP A 33 -8.37 -2.25 8.77
C ASP A 33 -7.80 -3.67 8.66
N ILE A 34 -6.69 -3.93 9.35
CA ILE A 34 -6.03 -5.23 9.37
C ILE A 34 -5.56 -5.60 10.77
N SER A 35 -5.33 -6.89 11.01
CA SER A 35 -4.87 -7.35 12.33
C SER A 35 -3.53 -6.74 12.73
N VAL A 36 -3.33 -6.53 14.04
CA VAL A 36 -2.04 -6.12 14.62
C VAL A 36 -0.90 -7.09 14.22
N ARG A 37 -1.21 -8.38 14.10
CA ARG A 37 -0.26 -9.39 13.61
C ARG A 37 0.18 -9.09 12.17
N THR A 38 -0.77 -8.74 11.31
CA THR A 38 -0.49 -8.35 9.91
C THR A 38 0.38 -7.10 9.88
N ILE A 39 0.05 -6.05 10.64
CA ILE A 39 0.89 -4.84 10.74
C ILE A 39 2.32 -5.18 11.14
N LYS A 40 2.53 -6.04 12.14
CA LYS A 40 3.88 -6.45 12.55
C LYS A 40 4.66 -7.10 11.40
N ASN A 41 4.00 -7.93 10.59
CA ASN A 41 4.61 -8.54 9.40
C ASN A 41 4.92 -7.51 8.31
N GLU A 42 3.99 -6.58 8.02
CA GLU A 42 4.23 -5.49 7.06
C GLU A 42 5.43 -4.63 7.48
N ILE A 43 5.55 -4.33 8.78
CA ILE A 43 6.64 -3.54 9.33
C ILE A 43 7.99 -4.24 9.19
N VAL A 44 8.05 -5.57 9.28
CA VAL A 44 9.30 -6.31 9.03
C VAL A 44 9.78 -6.07 7.59
N ALA A 45 8.90 -6.23 6.61
CA ALA A 45 9.24 -5.97 5.21
C ALA A 45 9.65 -4.50 4.96
N ILE A 46 8.95 -3.55 5.59
CA ILE A 46 9.27 -2.12 5.50
C ILE A 46 10.65 -1.82 6.12
N LYS A 47 10.99 -2.43 7.26
CA LYS A 47 12.31 -2.31 7.88
C LYS A 47 13.41 -2.79 6.94
N ASP A 48 13.22 -3.94 6.32
CA ASP A 48 14.21 -4.52 5.41
C ASP A 48 14.42 -3.64 4.17
N TYR A 49 13.34 -3.09 3.62
CA TYR A 49 13.42 -2.09 2.55
C TYR A 49 14.19 -0.85 2.99
N LEU A 50 13.86 -0.22 4.13
CA LEU A 50 14.54 0.99 4.59
C LEU A 50 16.02 0.76 4.86
N ARG A 51 16.38 -0.40 5.44
CA ARG A 51 17.78 -0.80 5.64
C ARG A 51 18.54 -0.87 4.34
N SER A 52 17.91 -1.37 3.27
CA SER A 52 18.54 -1.38 1.92
C SER A 52 18.80 0.03 1.37
N GLN A 53 18.07 1.04 1.86
CA GLN A 53 18.23 2.45 1.50
C GLN A 53 19.13 3.22 2.51
N GLY A 54 19.72 2.52 3.48
CA GLY A 54 20.55 3.11 4.53
C GLY A 54 19.76 3.88 5.60
N GLU A 55 18.46 3.60 5.74
CA GLU A 55 17.58 4.21 6.75
C GLU A 55 17.07 3.16 7.75
N GLU A 56 16.64 3.60 8.93
CA GLU A 56 16.15 2.69 9.97
C GLU A 56 14.77 3.08 10.50
N LEU A 57 13.90 2.08 10.62
CA LEU A 57 12.63 2.16 11.32
C LEU A 57 12.75 1.44 12.67
N THR A 58 12.71 2.20 13.75
CA THR A 58 12.88 1.68 15.11
C THR A 58 11.53 1.35 15.74
N SER A 59 11.51 0.33 16.60
CA SER A 59 10.34 -0.02 17.41
C SER A 59 10.63 0.26 18.87
N GLN A 60 9.93 1.21 19.47
CA GLN A 60 10.08 1.55 20.88
C GLN A 60 8.89 1.00 21.67
N ARG A 61 9.17 0.17 22.68
CA ARG A 61 8.14 -0.39 23.57
C ARG A 61 7.31 0.75 24.18
N GLY A 62 5.99 0.65 24.08
CA GLY A 62 5.04 1.65 24.58
C GLY A 62 4.93 2.94 23.77
N ARG A 63 5.79 3.16 22.76
CA ARG A 63 5.75 4.36 21.89
C ARG A 63 5.36 4.05 20.45
N GLY A 64 5.64 2.84 19.95
CA GLY A 64 5.31 2.44 18.59
C GLY A 64 6.51 2.49 17.65
N TYR A 65 6.29 2.89 16.41
CA TYR A 65 7.28 2.93 15.34
C TYR A 65 7.75 4.36 15.08
N ILE A 66 9.06 4.56 15.01
CA ILE A 66 9.70 5.86 14.78
C ILE A 66 10.70 5.73 13.63
N LEU A 67 10.55 6.61 12.64
CA LEU A 67 11.56 6.86 11.62
C LEU A 67 12.39 8.07 12.03
N ASP A 68 13.71 7.89 12.06
CA ASP A 68 14.67 8.98 12.15
C ASP A 68 15.32 9.14 10.77
N ILE A 69 14.76 10.04 9.96
CA ILE A 69 15.22 10.32 8.59
C ILE A 69 15.42 11.83 8.47
N LYS A 70 16.53 12.24 7.83
CA LYS A 70 16.79 13.64 7.47
C LYS A 70 15.68 14.19 6.56
N GLU A 71 15.18 15.38 6.86
CA GLU A 71 14.03 15.98 6.14
C GLU A 71 14.19 16.03 4.61
N VAL A 72 15.39 16.27 4.09
CA VAL A 72 15.65 16.25 2.63
C VAL A 72 15.35 14.86 2.05
N LYS A 73 15.93 13.80 2.63
CA LYS A 73 15.75 12.43 2.16
C LYS A 73 14.34 11.91 2.42
N LYS A 74 13.70 12.36 3.50
CA LYS A 74 12.29 12.09 3.80
C LYS A 74 11.39 12.59 2.68
N LYS A 75 11.63 13.81 2.19
CA LYS A 75 10.87 14.40 1.09
C LYS A 75 11.07 13.62 -0.21
N GLU A 76 12.32 13.32 -0.56
CA GLU A 76 12.66 12.49 -1.74
C GLU A 76 11.96 11.13 -1.70
N LEU A 77 11.98 10.47 -0.53
CA LEU A 77 11.34 9.17 -0.34
C LEU A 77 9.82 9.27 -0.46
N ILE A 78 9.18 10.31 0.09
CA ILE A 78 7.74 10.54 -0.06
C ILE A 78 7.38 10.72 -1.54
N ASP A 79 8.12 11.56 -2.28
CA ASP A 79 7.85 11.84 -3.69
C ASP A 79 7.99 10.55 -4.54
N PHE A 80 9.04 9.77 -4.28
CA PHE A 80 9.26 8.47 -4.92
C PHE A 80 8.12 7.48 -4.63
N LEU A 81 7.75 7.31 -3.36
CA LEU A 81 6.71 6.38 -2.96
C LEU A 81 5.32 6.80 -3.49
N GLN A 82 5.00 8.08 -3.53
CA GLN A 82 3.75 8.59 -4.08
C GLN A 82 3.66 8.44 -5.61
N SER A 83 4.77 8.53 -6.33
CA SER A 83 4.77 8.23 -7.77
C SER A 83 4.55 6.74 -8.02
N THR A 84 5.17 5.89 -7.21
CA THR A 84 5.00 4.42 -7.28
C THR A 84 3.58 3.99 -6.94
N GLU A 85 2.99 4.54 -5.88
CA GLU A 85 1.60 4.31 -5.44
C GLU A 85 0.64 4.65 -6.58
N ARG A 86 0.71 5.88 -7.12
CA ARG A 86 -0.12 6.32 -8.24
C ARG A 86 0.03 5.44 -9.47
N PHE A 87 1.25 5.05 -9.83
CA PHE A 87 1.49 4.15 -10.96
C PHE A 87 0.85 2.77 -10.73
N SER A 88 1.02 2.20 -9.52
CA SER A 88 0.44 0.89 -9.20
C SER A 88 -1.09 0.90 -9.20
N SER A 89 -1.71 1.96 -8.68
CA SER A 89 -3.15 2.18 -8.70
C SER A 89 -3.68 2.35 -10.14
N PHE A 90 -3.02 3.19 -10.94
CA PHE A 90 -3.34 3.32 -12.36
C PHE A 90 -3.24 2.00 -13.13
N MET A 91 -2.21 1.20 -12.86
CA MET A 91 -2.05 -0.11 -13.47
C MET A 91 -3.12 -1.11 -13.02
N ASP A 92 -3.56 -1.06 -11.76
CA ASP A 92 -4.69 -1.85 -11.28
C ASP A 92 -5.98 -1.50 -12.05
N HIS A 93 -6.27 -0.20 -12.20
CA HIS A 93 -7.43 0.28 -12.94
C HIS A 93 -7.39 -0.16 -14.41
N LYS A 94 -6.24 0.01 -15.07
CA LYS A 94 -6.05 -0.41 -16.46
C LYS A 94 -6.19 -1.92 -16.64
N ARG A 95 -5.69 -2.72 -15.68
CA ARG A 95 -5.84 -4.18 -15.69
C ARG A 95 -7.30 -4.58 -15.55
N ARG A 96 -8.06 -3.96 -14.65
CA ARG A 96 -9.50 -4.18 -14.51
C ARG A 96 -10.25 -3.82 -15.79
N ALA A 97 -9.98 -2.65 -16.37
CA ALA A 97 -10.58 -2.23 -17.64
C ALA A 97 -10.29 -3.22 -18.78
N ASN A 98 -9.03 -3.67 -18.91
CA ASN A 98 -8.68 -4.67 -19.92
C ASN A 98 -9.41 -5.99 -19.71
N GLN A 99 -9.56 -6.45 -18.46
CA GLN A 99 -10.29 -7.67 -18.16
C GLN A 99 -11.79 -7.53 -18.46
N ILE A 100 -12.39 -6.38 -18.15
CA ILE A 100 -13.78 -6.07 -18.52
C ILE A 100 -13.94 -6.13 -20.05
N CYS A 101 -13.04 -5.50 -20.82
CA CYS A 101 -13.07 -5.55 -22.27
C CYS A 101 -12.96 -6.98 -22.81
N LEU A 102 -12.07 -7.81 -22.26
CA LEU A 102 -11.92 -9.21 -22.67
C LEU A 102 -13.17 -10.03 -22.34
N ASP A 103 -13.72 -9.87 -21.14
CA ASP A 103 -14.95 -10.57 -20.73
C ASP A 103 -16.12 -10.19 -21.64
N LEU A 104 -16.29 -8.89 -21.95
CA LEU A 104 -17.31 -8.40 -22.88
C LEU A 104 -17.15 -8.93 -24.30
N PHE A 105 -15.90 -9.02 -24.78
CA PHE A 105 -15.61 -9.47 -26.14
C PHE A 105 -15.83 -10.98 -26.33
N LEU A 106 -15.59 -11.77 -25.28
CA LEU A 106 -15.64 -13.23 -25.34
C LEU A 106 -16.98 -13.82 -24.87
N SER A 107 -17.87 -13.00 -24.30
CA SER A 107 -19.16 -13.46 -23.79
C SER A 107 -20.21 -13.55 -24.89
N GLU A 108 -20.93 -14.67 -24.93
CA GLU A 108 -22.10 -14.87 -25.80
C GLU A 108 -23.39 -14.29 -25.17
N GLU A 109 -23.38 -14.04 -23.86
CA GLU A 109 -24.49 -13.48 -23.10
C GLU A 109 -24.17 -12.08 -22.49
N PRO A 110 -25.17 -11.21 -22.26
CA PRO A 110 -24.95 -9.93 -21.60
C PRO A 110 -24.40 -10.07 -20.18
N ILE A 111 -23.28 -9.40 -19.88
CA ILE A 111 -22.71 -9.33 -18.53
C ILE A 111 -23.14 -8.04 -17.85
N ILE A 112 -23.68 -8.16 -16.63
CA ILE A 112 -24.06 -7.02 -15.78
C ILE A 112 -22.88 -6.57 -14.88
N SER A 113 -22.81 -5.28 -14.57
CA SER A 113 -21.69 -4.68 -13.81
C SER A 113 -21.40 -5.34 -12.46
N SER A 114 -22.44 -5.90 -11.81
CA SER A 114 -22.31 -6.64 -10.56
C SER A 114 -21.33 -7.82 -10.63
N TYR A 115 -21.20 -8.46 -11.78
CA TYR A 115 -20.26 -9.55 -12.01
C TYR A 115 -18.80 -9.10 -11.82
N TRP A 116 -18.43 -7.94 -12.39
CA TRP A 116 -17.07 -7.41 -12.22
C TRP A 116 -16.83 -6.86 -10.83
N ALA A 117 -17.85 -6.28 -10.19
CA ALA A 117 -17.77 -5.83 -8.81
C ALA A 117 -17.40 -7.00 -7.88
N GLU A 118 -18.07 -8.15 -8.03
CA GLU A 118 -17.74 -9.38 -7.30
C GLU A 118 -16.36 -9.93 -7.70
N LYS A 119 -16.09 -10.08 -9.00
CA LYS A 119 -14.82 -10.63 -9.53
C LYS A 119 -13.59 -9.86 -9.07
N PHE A 120 -13.68 -8.53 -8.96
CA PHE A 120 -12.57 -7.69 -8.50
C PHE A 120 -12.63 -7.37 -7.01
N GLY A 121 -13.70 -7.74 -6.29
CA GLY A 121 -13.88 -7.44 -4.88
C GLY A 121 -14.01 -5.93 -4.59
N VAL A 122 -14.71 -5.18 -5.46
CA VAL A 122 -14.92 -3.72 -5.34
C VAL A 122 -16.40 -3.38 -5.38
N SER A 123 -16.76 -2.14 -5.02
CA SER A 123 -18.13 -1.67 -5.14
C SER A 123 -18.55 -1.52 -6.61
N GLN A 124 -19.85 -1.66 -6.91
CA GLN A 124 -20.36 -1.47 -8.28
C GLN A 124 -20.06 -0.07 -8.84
N ASN A 125 -20.01 0.97 -8.00
CA ASN A 125 -19.66 2.33 -8.41
C ASN A 125 -18.18 2.49 -8.82
N THR A 126 -17.35 1.49 -8.51
CA THR A 126 -15.91 1.47 -8.83
C THR A 126 -15.61 0.74 -10.14
N ILE A 127 -16.62 0.08 -10.73
CA ILE A 127 -16.61 -0.57 -12.05
C ILE A 127 -16.98 0.45 -13.11
#